data_AF-A0A8T5RCG9-F1
#
_entry.id   AF-A0A8T5RCG9-F1
#
_cell.length_a   1.000
_cell.length_b   1.000
_cell.length_c   1.000
_cell.angle_alpha   90.00
_cell.angle_beta   90.00
_cell.angle_gamma   90.00
#
_symmetry.space_group_name_H-M   'P 1'
#
loop_
_entity.id
_entity.type
_entity.pdbx_description
1 polymer ?
#
loop_
_entity_poly.entity_id
_entity_poly.type
_entity_poly.pdbx_seq_one_letter_code
_entity_poly.pdbx_strand_id
1 'polypeptide(L)'
;MTLREKRTFIIFTMIYTMLIFLTSLFWEYTWNQGFSGLAGYLILIFLAISLMLSLLYAWVLVSRRRRNWATFKCIGYTNKNILSIISGIILFTTLMGLFIVIEVVFHYTAIFYYLQSADIEFNVPIILIGLVPIIATSFLFITVQLVSIVLIYHKILKVRPLIALKRIGE
;
A
#
# COMPACT_ATOMS: atom_id res chain seq x y z
N MET A 1 10.61 -11.22 14.36
CA MET A 1 9.28 -10.68 13.97
C MET A 1 8.22 -11.38 14.80
N THR A 2 7.51 -10.66 15.66
CA THR A 2 6.44 -11.24 16.48
C THR A 2 5.23 -11.61 15.60
N LEU A 3 4.46 -12.65 15.97
CA LEU A 3 3.29 -13.11 15.18
C LEU A 3 2.29 -11.99 14.86
N ARG A 4 2.14 -11.03 15.79
CA ARG A 4 1.26 -9.85 15.65
C ARG A 4 1.71 -8.88 14.56
N GLU A 5 3.02 -8.76 14.35
CA GLU A 5 3.60 -7.91 13.31
C GLU A 5 3.41 -8.51 11.93
N LYS A 6 3.59 -9.82 11.80
CA LYS A 6 3.30 -10.55 10.56
C LYS A 6 1.84 -10.39 10.16
N ARG A 7 0.91 -10.52 11.11
CA ARG A 7 -0.54 -10.35 10.85
C ARG A 7 -0.88 -8.94 10.38
N THR A 8 -0.30 -7.92 11.00
CA THR A 8 -0.54 -6.52 10.58
C THR A 8 0.01 -6.29 9.18
N PHE A 9 1.22 -6.77 8.88
CA PHE A 9 1.80 -6.70 7.54
C PHE A 9 0.89 -7.36 6.49
N ILE A 10 0.48 -8.62 6.70
CA ILE A 10 -0.37 -9.36 5.75
C ILE A 10 -1.69 -8.64 5.47
N ILE A 11 -2.35 -8.12 6.52
CA ILE A 11 -3.63 -7.40 6.37
C ILE A 11 -3.45 -6.15 5.50
N PHE A 12 -2.44 -5.33 5.78
CA PHE A 12 -2.22 -4.11 5.01
C PHE A 12 -1.77 -4.42 3.58
N THR A 13 -0.97 -5.46 3.35
CA THR A 13 -0.62 -5.93 2.01
C THR A 13 -1.88 -6.33 1.23
N MET A 14 -2.79 -7.10 1.82
CA MET A 14 -4.07 -7.49 1.18
C MET A 14 -4.99 -6.29 0.87
N ILE A 15 -5.01 -5.28 1.73
CA ILE A 15 -5.82 -4.08 1.45
C ILE A 15 -5.18 -3.26 0.32
N TYR A 16 -3.85 -3.13 0.31
CA TYR A 16 -3.15 -2.41 -0.74
C TYR A 16 -3.23 -3.12 -2.09
N THR A 17 -3.14 -4.46 -2.15
CA THR A 17 -3.35 -5.20 -3.41
C THR A 17 -4.72 -4.91 -3.98
N MET A 18 -5.78 -4.98 -3.15
CA MET A 18 -7.14 -4.72 -3.59
C MET A 18 -7.35 -3.27 -4.05
N LEU A 19 -6.76 -2.31 -3.33
CA LEU A 19 -6.79 -0.89 -3.71
C LEU A 19 -6.07 -0.63 -5.04
N ILE A 20 -4.87 -1.16 -5.23
CA ILE A 20 -4.10 -1.00 -6.47
C ILE A 20 -4.87 -1.65 -7.63
N PHE A 21 -5.38 -2.88 -7.44
CA PHE A 21 -6.18 -3.58 -8.44
C PHE A 21 -7.41 -2.77 -8.85
N LEU A 22 -8.25 -2.36 -7.90
CA LEU A 22 -9.47 -1.58 -8.20
C LEU A 22 -9.12 -0.25 -8.88
N THR A 23 -8.12 0.48 -8.36
CA THR A 23 -7.72 1.76 -8.97
C THR A 23 -7.23 1.56 -10.40
N SER A 24 -6.46 0.51 -10.67
CA SER A 24 -5.97 0.18 -12.02
C SER A 24 -7.09 -0.23 -12.98
N LEU A 25 -8.08 -0.99 -12.49
CA LEU A 25 -9.27 -1.38 -13.24
C LEU A 25 -10.10 -0.15 -13.66
N PHE A 26 -10.41 0.74 -12.71
CA PHE A 26 -11.19 1.94 -13.02
C PHE A 26 -10.41 2.92 -13.89
N TRP A 27 -9.09 2.97 -13.77
CA TRP A 27 -8.25 3.74 -14.67
C TRP A 27 -8.36 3.27 -16.13
N GLU A 28 -8.31 1.95 -16.35
CA GLU A 28 -8.54 1.34 -17.66
C GLU A 28 -9.92 1.70 -18.23
N TYR A 29 -10.98 1.60 -17.40
CA TYR A 29 -12.33 2.00 -17.82
C TYR A 29 -12.42 3.50 -18.16
N THR A 30 -11.79 4.36 -17.37
CA THR A 30 -11.75 5.80 -17.63
C THR A 30 -11.01 6.14 -18.91
N TRP A 31 -9.94 5.41 -19.23
CA TRP A 31 -9.22 5.59 -20.49
C TRP A 31 -10.10 5.29 -21.70
N ASN A 32 -10.90 4.22 -21.60
CA ASN A 32 -11.74 3.75 -22.70
C ASN A 32 -13.06 4.52 -22.85
N GLN A 33 -13.64 5.06 -21.77
CA GLN A 33 -14.96 5.73 -21.78
C GLN A 33 -14.92 7.23 -21.47
N GLY A 34 -13.75 7.80 -21.18
CA GLY A 34 -13.57 9.20 -20.83
C GLY A 34 -13.71 9.53 -19.33
N PHE A 35 -13.09 10.64 -18.91
CA PHE A 35 -12.97 11.03 -17.49
C PHE A 35 -14.26 11.54 -16.84
N SER A 36 -15.27 11.92 -17.62
CA SER A 36 -16.54 12.47 -17.11
C SER A 36 -17.51 11.43 -16.54
N GLY A 37 -17.14 10.14 -16.56
CA GLY A 37 -17.95 9.05 -16.03
C GLY A 37 -17.75 8.78 -14.53
N LEU A 38 -18.62 7.93 -13.98
CA LEU A 38 -18.58 7.45 -12.60
C LEU A 38 -17.21 6.84 -12.20
N ALA A 39 -16.47 6.29 -13.16
CA ALA A 39 -15.14 5.74 -12.97
C ALA A 39 -14.09 6.80 -12.53
N GLY A 40 -14.15 8.02 -13.07
CA GLY A 40 -13.21 9.09 -12.69
C GLY A 40 -13.37 9.51 -11.21
N TYR A 41 -14.61 9.63 -10.75
CA TYR A 41 -14.91 9.91 -9.35
C TYR A 41 -14.46 8.79 -8.42
N LEU A 42 -14.64 7.52 -8.81
CA LEU A 42 -14.17 6.37 -8.04
C LEU A 42 -12.65 6.34 -7.90
N ILE A 43 -11.90 6.69 -8.95
CA ILE A 43 -10.42 6.79 -8.87
C ILE A 43 -10.00 7.79 -7.80
N LEU A 44 -10.61 8.99 -7.79
CA LEU A 44 -10.32 10.01 -6.78
C LEU A 44 -10.66 9.53 -5.36
N ILE A 45 -11.79 8.84 -5.19
CA ILE A 45 -12.18 8.26 -3.90
C ILE A 45 -11.17 7.21 -3.45
N PHE A 46 -10.73 6.30 -4.32
CA PHE A 46 -9.73 5.28 -3.97
C PHE A 46 -8.37 5.88 -3.65
N LEU A 47 -7.98 6.94 -4.33
CA LEU A 47 -6.77 7.70 -4.02
C LEU A 47 -6.85 8.36 -2.64
N ALA A 48 -7.99 8.99 -2.31
CA ALA A 48 -8.22 9.57 -0.99
C ALA A 48 -8.22 8.50 0.12
N ILE A 49 -8.87 7.36 -0.12
CA ILE A 49 -8.86 6.21 0.80
C ILE A 49 -7.43 5.69 0.99
N SER A 50 -6.65 5.59 -0.09
CA SER A 50 -5.25 5.16 -0.04
C SER A 50 -4.40 6.06 0.86
N LEU A 51 -4.56 7.39 0.73
CA LEU A 51 -3.89 8.36 1.57
C LEU A 51 -4.30 8.17 3.04
N MET A 52 -5.59 8.10 3.32
CA MET A 52 -6.10 7.89 4.69
C MET A 52 -5.58 6.58 5.29
N LEU A 53 -5.56 5.51 4.50
CA LEU A 53 -5.10 4.19 4.93
C LEU A 53 -3.59 4.16 5.16
N SER A 54 -2.80 4.85 4.32
CA SER A 54 -1.36 5.03 4.53
C SER A 54 -1.05 5.73 5.84
N LEU A 55 -1.78 6.81 6.14
CA LEU A 55 -1.66 7.51 7.41
C LEU A 55 -2.03 6.61 8.60
N LEU A 56 -3.12 5.87 8.48
CA LEU A 56 -3.56 4.91 9.49
C LEU A 56 -2.52 3.82 9.72
N TYR A 57 -1.98 3.23 8.64
CA TYR A 57 -1.01 2.15 8.72
C TYR A 57 0.24 2.58 9.48
N ALA A 58 0.79 3.72 9.07
CA ALA A 58 2.00 4.25 9.65
C ALA A 58 1.76 4.75 11.10
N TRP A 59 0.58 5.27 11.43
CA TRP A 59 0.20 5.54 12.82
C TRP A 59 0.10 4.25 13.65
N VAL A 60 -0.55 3.20 13.16
CA VAL A 60 -0.62 1.90 13.85
C VAL A 60 0.78 1.35 14.10
N LEU A 61 1.68 1.48 13.13
CA LEU A 61 3.07 1.02 13.23
C LEU A 61 3.87 1.80 14.28
N VAL A 62 3.76 3.13 14.32
CA VAL A 62 4.41 3.97 15.33
C VAL A 62 3.83 3.74 16.73
N SER A 63 2.50 3.63 16.84
CA SER A 63 1.81 3.52 18.12
C SER A 63 2.02 2.16 18.80
N ARG A 64 2.00 1.06 18.04
CA ARG A 64 2.19 -0.29 18.61
C ARG A 64 3.63 -0.58 18.99
N ARG A 65 4.62 0.05 18.33
CA ARG A 65 6.06 -0.19 18.56
C ARG A 65 6.75 0.90 19.38
N ARG A 66 6.01 1.73 20.13
CA ARG A 66 6.56 2.84 20.94
C ARG A 66 7.76 2.42 21.80
N ARG A 67 7.72 1.24 22.41
CA ARG A 67 8.83 0.70 23.22
C ARG A 67 10.08 0.44 22.38
N ASN A 68 9.95 -0.28 21.26
CA ASN A 68 11.07 -0.58 20.37
C ASN A 68 11.70 0.71 19.82
N TRP A 69 10.88 1.71 19.48
CA TRP A 69 11.38 3.02 19.03
C TRP A 69 12.14 3.76 20.14
N ALA A 70 11.68 3.68 21.39
CA ALA A 70 12.40 4.25 22.53
C ALA A 70 13.75 3.53 22.76
N THR A 71 13.77 2.20 22.67
CA THR A 71 15.01 1.41 22.75
C THR A 71 15.99 1.78 21.63
N PHE A 72 15.52 1.94 20.39
CA PHE A 72 16.39 2.40 19.30
C PHE A 72 16.98 3.79 19.58
N LYS A 73 16.20 4.72 20.12
CA LYS A 73 16.71 6.04 20.53
C LYS A 73 17.76 5.92 21.65
N CYS A 74 17.61 4.99 22.59
CA CYS A 74 18.60 4.72 23.64
C CYS A 74 19.91 4.12 23.09
N ILE A 75 19.85 3.36 22.00
CA ILE A 75 21.03 2.80 21.30
C ILE A 75 21.72 3.87 20.42
N GLY A 76 21.16 5.08 20.31
CA GLY A 76 21.74 6.18 19.54
C GLY A 76 21.16 6.35 18.13
N TYR A 77 20.05 5.68 17.80
CA TYR A 77 19.38 5.94 16.51
C TYR A 77 18.77 7.35 16.50
N THR A 78 19.07 8.09 15.44
CA THR A 78 18.45 9.39 15.18
C THR A 78 17.00 9.23 14.71
N ASN A 79 16.21 10.29 14.82
CA ASN A 79 14.85 10.31 14.29
C ASN A 79 14.81 10.08 12.75
N LYS A 80 15.87 10.48 12.02
CA LYS A 80 16.01 10.23 10.59
C LYS A 80 16.16 8.73 10.29
N ASN A 81 16.96 8.02 11.08
CA ASN A 81 17.14 6.57 10.91
C ASN A 81 15.82 5.82 11.16
N ILE A 82 15.07 6.22 12.20
CA ILE A 82 13.75 5.65 12.51
C ILE A 82 12.75 5.93 11.39
N LEU A 83 12.73 7.15 10.85
CA LEU A 83 11.88 7.50 9.70
C LEU A 83 12.22 6.64 8.48
N SER A 84 13.51 6.45 8.17
CA SER A 84 13.96 5.62 7.06
C SER A 84 13.48 4.18 7.20
N ILE A 85 13.53 3.60 8.41
CA ILE A 85 13.03 2.25 8.68
C ILE A 85 11.51 2.17 8.44
N ILE A 86 10.76 3.13 8.96
CA ILE A 86 9.29 3.17 8.81
C ILE A 86 8.91 3.35 7.34
N SER A 87 9.57 4.27 6.64
CA SER A 87 9.42 4.48 5.21
C SER A 87 9.70 3.20 4.42
N GLY A 88 10.79 2.51 4.73
CA GLY A 88 11.16 1.24 4.09
C GLY A 88 10.09 0.17 4.28
N ILE A 89 9.49 0.06 5.46
CA ILE A 89 8.40 -0.92 5.71
C ILE A 89 7.16 -0.59 4.87
N ILE A 90 6.78 0.69 4.79
CA ILE A 90 5.60 1.13 4.02
C ILE A 90 5.83 0.91 2.52
N LEU A 91 6.98 1.32 2.00
CA LEU A 91 7.36 1.10 0.60
C LEU A 91 7.43 -0.39 0.27
N PHE A 92 7.96 -1.21 1.19
CA PHE A 92 8.01 -2.65 0.99
C PHE A 92 6.60 -3.27 0.94
N THR A 93 5.67 -2.82 1.78
CA THR A 93 4.28 -3.29 1.70
C THR A 93 3.61 -2.98 0.38
N THR A 94 3.87 -1.80 -0.22
CA THR A 94 3.29 -1.46 -1.51
C THR A 94 3.94 -2.15 -2.68
N LEU A 95 5.27 -2.29 -2.67
CA LEU A 95 5.96 -3.06 -3.70
C LEU A 95 5.47 -4.51 -3.71
N MET A 96 5.27 -5.12 -2.52
CA MET A 96 4.66 -6.45 -2.48
C MET A 96 3.24 -6.46 -3.00
N GLY A 97 2.43 -5.44 -2.67
CA GLY A 97 1.09 -5.32 -3.24
C GLY A 97 1.10 -5.23 -4.76
N LEU A 98 2.04 -4.47 -5.32
CA LEU A 98 2.23 -4.32 -6.76
C LEU A 98 2.57 -5.66 -7.44
N PHE A 99 3.56 -6.39 -6.91
CA PHE A 99 3.96 -7.67 -7.51
C PHE A 99 2.81 -8.68 -7.51
N ILE A 100 2.03 -8.73 -6.42
CA ILE A 100 0.85 -9.61 -6.35
C ILE A 100 -0.18 -9.21 -7.41
N VAL A 101 -0.46 -7.92 -7.61
CA VAL A 101 -1.42 -7.46 -8.62
C VAL A 101 -0.95 -7.81 -10.03
N ILE A 102 0.33 -7.57 -10.34
CA ILE A 102 0.93 -7.92 -11.63
C ILE A 102 0.80 -9.42 -11.89
N GLU A 103 1.15 -10.25 -10.91
CA GLU A 103 1.07 -11.70 -11.02
C GLU A 103 -0.37 -12.18 -11.30
N VAL A 104 -1.35 -11.64 -10.58
CA VAL A 104 -2.77 -11.98 -10.75
C VAL A 104 -3.27 -11.58 -12.13
N VAL A 105 -2.91 -10.39 -12.62
CA VAL A 105 -3.32 -9.93 -13.96
C VAL A 105 -2.67 -10.79 -15.05
N PHE A 106 -1.39 -11.14 -14.92
CA PHE A 106 -0.74 -12.04 -15.88
C PHE A 106 -1.39 -13.43 -15.90
N HIS A 107 -1.65 -14.02 -14.73
CA HIS A 107 -2.32 -15.32 -14.64
C HIS A 107 -3.72 -15.28 -15.24
N TYR A 108 -4.47 -14.20 -15.02
CA TYR A 108 -5.75 -13.99 -15.67
C TYR A 108 -5.60 -14.03 -17.20
N THR A 109 -4.72 -13.20 -17.77
CA THR A 109 -4.53 -13.15 -19.23
C THR A 109 -4.10 -14.50 -19.81
N ALA A 110 -3.23 -15.23 -19.13
CA ALA A 110 -2.76 -16.54 -19.57
C ALA A 110 -3.88 -17.60 -19.59
N ILE A 111 -4.74 -17.62 -18.57
CA ILE A 111 -5.87 -18.55 -18.49
C ILE A 111 -6.85 -18.30 -19.63
N PHE A 112 -7.24 -17.04 -19.87
CA PHE A 112 -8.18 -16.71 -20.94
C PHE A 112 -7.60 -16.95 -22.33
N TYR A 113 -6.30 -16.68 -22.52
CA TYR A 113 -5.61 -17.01 -23.76
C TYR A 113 -5.59 -18.52 -24.03
N TYR A 114 -5.33 -19.33 -23.00
CA TYR A 114 -5.38 -20.79 -23.11
C TYR A 114 -6.78 -21.30 -23.44
N LEU A 115 -7.82 -20.77 -22.79
CA LEU A 115 -9.21 -21.18 -23.05
C LEU A 115 -9.68 -20.81 -24.47
N GLN A 116 -9.28 -19.63 -24.97
CA GLN A 116 -9.59 -19.24 -26.35
C GLN A 116 -8.90 -20.15 -27.36
N SER A 117 -7.65 -20.57 -27.09
CA SER A 117 -6.95 -21.53 -27.96
C SER A 117 -7.58 -22.93 -27.97
N ALA A 118 -8.45 -23.23 -27.01
CA ALA A 118 -9.22 -24.47 -26.91
C ALA A 118 -10.64 -24.34 -27.48
N ASP A 119 -10.92 -23.31 -28.28
CA ASP A 119 -12.23 -22.98 -28.89
C ASP A 119 -13.38 -22.77 -27.88
N ILE A 120 -13.04 -22.42 -26.62
CA ILE A 120 -14.03 -22.03 -25.61
C ILE A 120 -14.14 -20.51 -25.61
N GLU A 121 -15.09 -19.98 -26.38
CA GLU A 121 -15.32 -18.54 -26.46
C GLU A 121 -16.07 -18.02 -25.23
N PHE A 122 -15.42 -17.11 -24.49
CA PHE A 122 -16.06 -16.28 -23.48
C PHE A 122 -16.17 -14.86 -24.02
N ASN A 123 -17.34 -14.22 -23.87
CA ASN A 123 -17.54 -12.81 -24.21
C ASN A 123 -16.95 -11.87 -23.14
N VAL A 124 -15.69 -12.12 -22.78
CA VAL A 124 -14.95 -11.41 -21.73
C VAL A 124 -13.61 -10.98 -22.32
N PRO A 125 -13.13 -9.74 -22.10
CA PRO A 125 -11.87 -9.29 -22.65
C PRO A 125 -10.69 -10.15 -22.17
N ILE A 126 -9.83 -10.58 -23.11
CA ILE A 126 -8.62 -11.37 -22.84
C ILE A 126 -7.65 -10.59 -21.93
N ILE A 127 -7.60 -9.28 -22.13
CA ILE A 127 -6.79 -8.35 -21.33
C ILE A 127 -7.75 -7.53 -20.46
N LEU A 128 -7.78 -7.83 -19.16
CA LEU A 128 -8.65 -7.12 -18.21
C LEU A 128 -8.11 -5.74 -17.86
N ILE A 129 -6.79 -5.61 -17.67
CA ILE A 129 -6.12 -4.38 -17.27
C ILE A 129 -4.79 -4.30 -18.02
N GLY A 130 -4.54 -3.20 -18.73
CA GLY A 130 -3.24 -2.98 -19.36
C GLY A 130 -2.11 -2.78 -18.34
N LEU A 131 -0.87 -3.09 -18.73
CA LEU A 131 0.32 -2.84 -17.92
C LEU A 131 0.50 -1.35 -17.59
N VAL A 132 0.13 -0.46 -18.52
CA VAL A 132 0.26 0.99 -18.36
C VAL A 132 -0.56 1.52 -17.17
N PRO A 133 -1.88 1.26 -17.05
CA PRO A 133 -2.65 1.63 -15.87
C PRO A 133 -2.08 1.09 -14.55
N ILE A 134 -1.55 -0.13 -14.54
CA ILE A 134 -0.97 -0.73 -13.33
C ILE A 134 0.28 0.04 -12.90
N ILE A 135 1.19 0.34 -13.84
CA ILE A 135 2.40 1.10 -13.57
C ILE A 135 2.06 2.54 -13.14
N ALA A 136 1.12 3.18 -13.85
CA ALA A 136 0.70 4.55 -13.55
C ALA A 136 0.06 4.68 -12.16
N THR A 137 -0.88 3.79 -11.83
CA THR A 137 -1.52 3.78 -10.51
C THR A 137 -0.54 3.42 -9.40
N SER A 138 0.43 2.55 -9.66
CA SER A 138 1.48 2.21 -8.69
C SER A 138 2.42 3.39 -8.41
N PHE A 139 2.84 4.11 -9.45
CA PHE A 139 3.65 5.32 -9.28
C PHE A 139 2.88 6.36 -8.47
N LEU A 140 1.60 6.57 -8.79
CA LEU A 140 0.73 7.47 -8.04
C LEU A 140 0.57 7.02 -6.57
N PHE A 141 0.44 5.73 -6.31
CA PHE A 141 0.38 5.22 -4.94
C PHE A 141 1.67 5.49 -4.17
N ILE A 142 2.83 5.29 -4.80
CA ILE A 142 4.12 5.59 -4.19
C ILE A 142 4.23 7.08 -3.84
N THR A 143 3.81 7.99 -4.73
CA THR A 143 3.86 9.43 -4.44
C THR A 143 2.94 9.82 -3.28
N VAL A 144 1.72 9.30 -3.25
CA VAL A 144 0.77 9.52 -2.13
C VAL A 144 1.34 9.00 -0.80
N GLN A 145 2.06 7.89 -0.83
CA GLN A 145 2.69 7.33 0.37
C GLN A 145 3.89 8.14 0.84
N LEU A 146 4.71 8.66 -0.06
CA LEU A 146 5.79 9.58 0.29
C LEU A 146 5.25 10.82 1.00
N VAL A 147 4.16 11.40 0.51
CA VAL A 147 3.47 12.52 1.17
C VAL A 147 2.99 12.12 2.58
N SER A 148 2.38 10.95 2.70
CA SER A 148 1.91 10.43 4.00
C SER A 148 3.06 10.22 5.01
N ILE A 149 4.23 9.79 4.55
CA ILE A 149 5.44 9.62 5.38
C ILE A 149 5.95 10.98 5.90
N VAL A 150 5.98 12.00 5.04
CA VAL A 150 6.38 13.37 5.42
C VAL A 150 5.43 13.94 6.48
N LEU A 151 4.12 13.72 6.34
CA LEU A 151 3.15 14.15 7.35
C LEU A 151 3.39 13.46 8.71
N ILE A 152 3.80 12.20 8.70
CA ILE A 152 4.03 11.41 9.92
C ILE A 152 5.34 11.75 10.62
N TYR A 153 6.33 12.25 9.89
CA TYR A 153 7.59 12.73 10.45
C TYR A 153 7.37 13.64 11.66
N HIS A 154 6.42 14.58 11.56
CA HIS A 154 6.05 15.52 12.62
C HIS A 154 5.53 14.83 13.90
N LYS A 155 4.91 13.66 13.76
CA LYS A 155 4.33 12.90 14.88
C LYS A 155 5.36 12.01 15.59
N ILE A 156 6.32 11.46 14.86
CA ILE A 156 7.41 10.62 15.40
C ILE A 156 8.35 11.44 16.30
N LEU A 157 8.58 12.71 15.97
CA LEU A 157 9.41 13.63 16.76
C LEU A 157 8.94 13.78 18.20
N LYS A 158 7.63 13.64 18.47
CA LYS A 158 7.05 13.85 19.80
C LYS A 158 7.15 12.65 20.75
N VAL A 159 7.68 11.50 20.32
CA VAL A 159 7.84 10.34 21.21
C VAL A 159 9.02 10.56 22.16
N ARG A 160 8.72 10.94 23.41
CA ARG A 160 9.68 11.06 24.51
C ARG A 160 10.06 9.66 25.03
N PRO A 161 11.32 9.20 24.87
CA PRO A 161 11.72 7.83 25.18
C PRO A 161 11.57 7.48 26.68
N LEU A 162 11.80 8.46 27.56
CA LEU A 162 11.74 8.29 29.01
C LEU A 162 10.32 7.94 29.51
N ILE A 163 9.28 8.54 28.92
CA ILE A 163 7.87 8.24 29.25
C ILE A 163 7.44 6.88 28.68
N ALA A 164 7.97 6.50 27.51
CA ALA A 164 7.64 5.23 26.86
C ALA A 164 8.25 4.01 27.58
N LEU A 165 9.36 4.19 28.30
CA LEU A 165 10.06 3.13 29.04
C LEU A 165 9.67 3.06 30.53
N LYS A 166 9.16 4.16 31.12
CA LYS A 166 8.76 4.22 32.54
C LYS A 166 7.58 3.30 32.91
N ARG A 167 6.82 2.79 31.93
CA ARG A 167 5.62 1.95 32.14
C ARG A 167 5.90 0.50 32.61
N ILE A 168 7.03 0.26 33.29
CA ILE A 168 7.46 -1.07 33.81
C ILE A 168 7.53 -1.01 35.35
N GLY A 169 6.48 -0.47 35.97
CA GLY A 169 6.37 -0.38 37.43
C GLY A 169 4.94 -0.44 37.96
N GLU A 170 3.99 -0.87 37.11
CA GLU A 170 2.60 -1.18 37.48
C GLU A 170 2.21 -2.50 36.83
#